data_AF-A0A938J269-F1
#
_entry.id   AF-A0A938J269-F1
#
_cell.length_a   1.000
_cell.length_b   1.000
_cell.length_c   1.000
_cell.angle_alpha   90.00
_cell.angle_beta   90.00
_cell.angle_gamma   90.00
#
_symmetry.space_group_name_H-M   'P 1'
#
loop_
_entity.id
_entity.type
_entity.pdbx_description
1 polymer ?
#
loop_
_entity_poly.entity_id
_entity_poly.type
_entity_poly.pdbx_seq_one_letter_code
_entity_poly.pdbx_strand_id
1 'polypeptide(L)'
;MHATPEQSASWLRYRMAELGIHSLDELAEACGSDKGNLSRIFRQQQRPRVDALEPLAAGLQVGVYKILVRIGAVDPDNDIPPVVTKAGRKVTFSWPKDRSRVSAAASSSSSRR
;
A
#
# COMPACT_ATOMS: atom_id res chain seq x y z
N MET A 1 4.44 -10.24 -4.38
CA MET A 1 4.63 -9.88 -5.80
C MET A 1 4.05 -8.49 -6.03
N HIS A 2 4.78 -7.59 -6.71
CA HIS A 2 4.26 -6.25 -7.06
C HIS A 2 3.06 -6.34 -8.02
N ALA A 3 2.08 -5.45 -7.83
CA ALA A 3 0.96 -5.32 -8.77
C ALA A 3 1.45 -4.87 -10.16
N THR A 4 0.88 -5.41 -11.24
CA THR A 4 1.17 -4.94 -12.61
C THR A 4 0.30 -3.72 -12.97
N PRO A 5 0.66 -2.92 -13.99
CA PRO A 5 -0.16 -1.79 -14.45
C PRO A 5 -1.61 -2.18 -14.80
N GLU A 6 -1.83 -3.35 -15.39
CA GLU A 6 -3.16 -3.86 -15.75
C GLU A 6 -3.97 -4.21 -14.49
N GLN A 7 -3.32 -4.79 -13.48
CA GLN A 7 -3.93 -5.08 -12.20
C GLN A 7 -4.28 -3.79 -11.45
N SER A 8 -3.39 -2.79 -11.45
CA SER A 8 -3.63 -1.46 -10.89
C SER A 8 -4.82 -0.77 -11.55
N ALA A 9 -4.86 -0.74 -12.88
CA ALA A 9 -5.95 -0.12 -13.64
C ALA A 9 -7.28 -0.87 -13.46
N SER A 10 -7.26 -2.19 -13.39
CA SER A 10 -8.47 -3.00 -13.18
C SER A 10 -9.01 -2.84 -11.76
N TRP A 11 -8.13 -2.80 -10.76
CA TRP A 11 -8.51 -2.49 -9.39
C TRP A 11 -9.12 -1.10 -9.28
N LEU A 12 -8.54 -0.10 -9.93
CA LEU A 12 -9.08 1.26 -9.92
C LEU A 12 -10.52 1.28 -10.46
N ARG A 13 -10.76 0.67 -11.62
CA ARG A 13 -12.10 0.60 -12.23
C ARG A 13 -13.11 -0.10 -11.32
N TYR A 14 -12.72 -1.21 -10.71
CA TYR A 14 -13.55 -1.92 -9.74
C TYR A 14 -13.88 -1.01 -8.55
N ARG A 15 -12.88 -0.33 -7.99
CA ARG A 15 -13.07 0.55 -6.84
C ARG A 15 -13.94 1.76 -7.16
N MET A 16 -13.76 2.36 -8.33
CA MET A 16 -14.63 3.45 -8.81
C MET A 16 -16.09 2.97 -8.92
N ALA A 17 -16.32 1.77 -9.48
CA ALA A 17 -17.65 1.20 -9.56
C ALA A 17 -18.29 0.96 -8.19
N GLU A 18 -17.53 0.47 -7.19
CA GLU A 18 -18.02 0.34 -5.80
C GLU A 18 -18.42 1.67 -5.16
N LEU A 19 -17.72 2.75 -5.53
CA LEU A 19 -17.96 4.09 -5.00
C LEU A 19 -19.04 4.86 -5.80
N GLY A 20 -19.58 4.25 -6.86
CA GLY A 20 -20.50 4.94 -7.77
C GLY A 20 -19.84 6.03 -8.63
N ILE A 21 -18.52 6.01 -8.76
CA ILE A 21 -17.75 6.96 -9.56
C ILE A 21 -17.67 6.43 -11.00
N HIS A 22 -18.11 7.23 -11.96
CA HIS A 22 -18.26 6.79 -13.35
C HIS A 22 -17.14 7.31 -14.27
N SER A 23 -16.32 8.25 -13.81
CA SER A 23 -15.24 8.82 -14.62
C SER A 23 -13.98 9.14 -13.82
N LEU A 24 -12.84 9.21 -14.52
CA LEU A 24 -11.59 9.66 -13.89
C LEU A 24 -11.60 11.15 -13.53
N ASP A 25 -12.42 11.96 -14.21
CA ASP A 25 -12.58 13.38 -13.87
C ASP A 25 -13.31 13.53 -12.53
N GLU A 26 -14.40 12.79 -12.33
CA GLU A 26 -15.12 12.73 -11.05
C GLU A 26 -14.23 12.19 -9.91
N LEU A 27 -13.42 11.17 -10.19
CA LEU A 27 -12.43 10.70 -9.21
C LEU A 27 -11.38 11.77 -8.89
N ALA A 28 -10.96 12.55 -9.90
CA ALA A 28 -9.96 13.61 -9.73
C ALA A 28 -10.48 14.70 -8.79
N GLU A 29 -11.75 15.09 -8.94
CA GLU A 29 -12.43 16.00 -8.01
C GLU A 29 -12.49 15.42 -6.60
N ALA A 30 -12.89 14.16 -6.45
CA ALA A 30 -12.96 13.49 -5.14
C ALA A 30 -11.60 13.38 -4.44
N CYS A 31 -10.51 13.25 -5.20
CA CYS A 31 -9.14 13.15 -4.68
C CYS A 31 -8.42 14.50 -4.56
N GLY A 32 -9.01 15.61 -5.03
CA GLY A 32 -8.31 16.91 -5.13
C GLY A 32 -7.07 16.85 -6.04
N SER A 33 -7.11 16.08 -7.12
CA SER A 33 -6.03 15.88 -8.10
C SER A 33 -6.51 16.22 -9.51
N ASP A 34 -5.67 16.07 -10.53
CA ASP A 34 -6.08 16.05 -11.94
C ASP A 34 -6.14 14.62 -12.52
N LYS A 35 -7.00 14.44 -13.52
CA LYS A 35 -7.18 13.17 -14.25
C LYS A 35 -5.91 12.62 -14.88
N GLY A 36 -5.04 13.50 -15.39
CA GLY A 36 -3.79 13.11 -16.02
C GLY A 36 -2.84 12.47 -15.01
N ASN A 37 -2.70 13.09 -13.84
CA ASN A 37 -1.91 12.57 -12.73
C ASN A 37 -2.45 11.21 -12.23
N LEU A 38 -3.76 11.09 -11.99
CA LEU A 38 -4.38 9.82 -11.60
C LEU A 38 -4.11 8.72 -12.63
N SER A 39 -4.30 9.02 -13.92
CA SER A 39 -4.04 8.08 -15.00
C SER A 39 -2.59 7.59 -15.01
N ARG A 40 -1.62 8.50 -14.85
CA ARG A 40 -0.19 8.13 -14.79
C ARG A 40 0.14 7.28 -13.57
N ILE A 41 -0.43 7.61 -12.41
CA ILE A 41 -0.22 6.86 -11.16
C ILE A 41 -0.71 5.41 -11.31
N PHE A 42 -1.94 5.22 -11.78
CA PHE A 42 -2.54 3.88 -11.88
C PHE A 42 -2.05 3.06 -13.08
N ARG A 43 -1.40 3.71 -14.06
CA ARG A 43 -0.60 3.04 -15.09
C ARG A 43 0.85 2.82 -14.65
N GLN A 44 1.20 3.19 -13.41
CA GLN A 44 2.55 3.10 -12.82
C GLN A 44 3.63 3.87 -13.60
N GLN A 45 3.22 4.84 -14.41
CA GLN A 45 4.13 5.71 -15.17
C GLN A 45 4.72 6.81 -14.30
N GLN A 46 4.08 7.09 -13.16
CA GLN A 46 4.50 8.11 -12.20
C GLN A 46 4.25 7.61 -10.78
N ARG A 47 5.19 7.85 -9.87
CA ARG A 47 4.96 7.62 -8.44
C ARG A 47 4.22 8.83 -7.83
N PRO A 48 3.17 8.60 -7.02
CA PRO A 48 2.52 9.69 -6.29
C PRO A 48 3.52 10.31 -5.32
N ARG A 49 3.43 11.63 -5.17
CA ARG A 49 4.15 12.35 -4.12
C ARG A 49 3.48 12.09 -2.76
N VAL A 50 4.23 12.29 -1.68
CA VAL A 50 3.75 12.01 -0.31
C VAL A 50 2.52 12.83 0.04
N ASP A 51 2.50 14.11 -0.34
CA ASP A 51 1.37 15.03 -0.16
C ASP A 51 0.10 14.59 -0.92
N ALA A 52 0.26 13.89 -2.04
CA ALA A 52 -0.85 13.38 -2.84
C ALA A 52 -1.43 12.05 -2.31
N LEU A 53 -0.78 11.37 -1.37
CA LEU A 53 -1.24 10.06 -0.90
C LEU A 53 -2.49 10.15 0.00
N GLU A 54 -2.55 11.11 0.91
CA GLU A 54 -3.68 11.29 1.82
C GLU A 54 -4.98 11.62 1.06
N PRO A 55 -4.99 12.61 0.14
CA PRO A 55 -6.19 12.94 -0.62
C PRO A 55 -6.66 11.79 -1.53
N LEU A 56 -5.71 11.06 -2.13
CA LEU A 56 -5.99 9.88 -2.95
C LEU A 56 -6.62 8.75 -2.11
N ALA A 57 -6.12 8.53 -0.89
CA ALA A 57 -6.65 7.57 0.08
C ALA A 57 -8.07 7.95 0.50
N ALA A 58 -8.31 9.22 0.80
CA ALA A 58 -9.61 9.74 1.15
C ALA A 58 -10.62 9.58 0.00
N GLY A 59 -10.28 10.03 -1.22
CA GLY A 59 -11.16 9.96 -2.39
C GLY A 59 -11.52 8.53 -2.80
N LEU A 60 -10.59 7.58 -2.63
CA LEU A 60 -10.85 6.15 -2.87
C LEU A 60 -11.41 5.41 -1.65
N GLN A 61 -11.60 6.10 -0.52
CA GLN A 61 -12.05 5.56 0.76
C GLN A 61 -11.29 4.29 1.17
N VAL A 62 -9.96 4.36 1.11
CA VAL A 62 -9.04 3.27 1.50
C VAL A 62 -7.85 3.83 2.27
N GLY A 63 -7.11 2.98 2.98
CA GLY A 63 -5.86 3.41 3.61
C GLY A 63 -4.73 3.63 2.58
N VAL A 64 -3.81 4.55 2.90
CA VAL A 64 -2.61 4.85 2.09
C VAL A 64 -1.82 3.60 1.73
N TYR A 65 -1.64 2.68 2.69
CA TYR A 65 -0.97 1.42 2.46
C TYR A 65 -1.59 0.60 1.32
N LYS A 66 -2.92 0.51 1.30
CA LYS A 66 -3.65 -0.23 0.28
C LYS A 66 -3.44 0.37 -1.11
N ILE A 67 -3.36 1.70 -1.20
CA ILE A 67 -3.00 2.37 -2.46
C ILE A 67 -1.59 1.98 -2.89
N LEU A 68 -0.60 2.10 -2.00
CA LEU A 68 0.79 1.81 -2.32
C LEU A 68 0.98 0.38 -2.82
N VAL A 69 0.29 -0.58 -2.22
CA VAL A 69 0.25 -1.97 -2.70
C VAL A 69 -0.39 -2.05 -4.10
N ARG A 70 -1.54 -1.38 -4.30
CA ARG A 70 -2.31 -1.48 -5.54
C ARG A 70 -1.67 -0.78 -6.73
N ILE A 71 -0.83 0.24 -6.51
CA ILE A 71 -0.02 0.87 -7.56
C ILE A 71 1.35 0.19 -7.75
N GLY A 72 1.61 -0.93 -7.05
CA GLY A 72 2.87 -1.65 -7.14
C GLY A 72 4.06 -0.96 -6.46
N ALA A 73 3.84 0.10 -5.68
CA ALA A 73 4.91 0.79 -4.95
C ALA A 73 5.42 -0.03 -3.75
N VAL A 74 4.56 -0.87 -3.16
CA VAL A 74 4.88 -1.78 -2.06
C VAL A 74 4.51 -3.21 -2.47
N ASP A 75 5.40 -4.15 -2.17
CA ASP A 75 5.09 -5.57 -2.26
C ASP A 75 4.73 -6.08 -0.85
N PRO A 76 3.47 -6.41 -0.58
CA PRO A 76 3.03 -6.81 0.77
C PRO A 76 3.71 -8.09 1.26
N ASP A 77 4.16 -8.97 0.37
CA ASP A 77 4.86 -10.20 0.74
C ASP A 77 6.31 -9.92 1.20
N ASN A 78 6.86 -8.77 0.78
CA ASN A 78 8.23 -8.36 1.05
C ASN A 78 8.33 -7.18 2.02
N ASP A 79 7.20 -6.56 2.39
CA ASP A 79 7.13 -5.44 3.31
C ASP A 79 7.00 -5.92 4.77
N ILE A 80 8.07 -6.55 5.26
CA ILE A 80 8.13 -7.13 6.59
C ILE A 80 8.62 -6.07 7.57
N PRO A 81 7.83 -5.63 8.57
CA PRO A 81 8.24 -4.56 9.47
C PRO A 81 9.51 -4.94 10.26
N PRO A 82 10.28 -3.93 10.71
CA PRO A 82 11.49 -4.18 11.47
C PRO A 82 11.14 -4.82 12.82
N VAL A 83 11.99 -5.73 13.27
CA VAL A 83 11.89 -6.28 14.62
C VAL A 83 12.33 -5.20 15.60
N VAL A 84 11.46 -4.88 16.55
CA VAL A 84 11.71 -3.90 17.61
C VAL A 84 12.08 -4.64 18.88
N THR A 85 13.33 -4.49 19.31
CA THR A 85 13.81 -5.08 20.56
C THR A 85 14.05 -3.98 21.59
N LYS A 86 13.43 -4.12 22.77
CA LYS A 86 13.63 -3.21 23.90
C LYS A 86 14.44 -3.89 24.99
N ALA A 87 15.57 -3.31 25.36
CA ALA A 87 16.42 -3.76 26.48
C ALA A 87 16.62 -2.58 27.45
N GLY A 88 15.88 -2.60 28.56
CA GLY A 88 15.81 -1.47 29.49
C GLY A 88 15.27 -0.21 28.82
N ARG A 89 16.10 0.85 28.76
CA ARG A 89 15.77 2.12 28.07
C ARG A 89 16.17 2.16 26.59
N LYS A 90 16.93 1.19 26.10
CA LYS A 90 17.39 1.16 24.70
C LYS A 90 16.38 0.43 23.82
N VAL A 91 16.01 1.06 22.70
CA VAL A 91 15.16 0.48 21.65
C VAL A 91 16.01 0.32 20.40
N THR A 92 16.05 -0.88 19.83
CA THR A 92 16.78 -1.19 18.60
C THR A 92 15.81 -1.66 17.53
N PHE A 93 15.93 -1.11 16.34
CA PHE A 93 15.17 -1.51 15.15
C PHE A 93 16.09 -2.33 14.25
N SER A 94 15.71 -3.56 13.92
CA SER A 94 16.48 -4.43 13.03
C SER A 94 15.59 -4.93 11.89
N TRP A 95 15.97 -4.62 10.65
CA TRP A 95 15.32 -5.18 9.48
C TRP A 95 15.80 -6.61 9.25
N PRO A 96 14.89 -7.59 9.10
CA PRO A 96 15.27 -8.98 8.83
C PRO A 96 16.12 -9.06 7.55
N LYS A 97 17.36 -9.55 7.67
CA LYS A 97 18.28 -9.70 6.52
C LYS A 97 18.01 -10.97 5.71
N ASP A 98 17.34 -11.95 6.30
CA ASP A 98 17.09 -13.28 5.71
C ASP A 98 15.61 -13.65 5.83
N ARG A 99 14.97 -13.82 4.67
CA ARG A 99 13.52 -14.07 4.50
C ARG A 99 13.09 -15.49 4.87
N SER A 100 14.02 -16.42 5.12
CA SER A 100 13.72 -17.83 5.42
C SER A 100 13.32 -18.12 6.88
N ARG A 101 13.53 -17.18 7.82
CA ARG A 101 13.33 -17.41 9.26
C ARG A 101 12.02 -16.86 9.83
N VAL A 102 11.21 -16.15 9.05
CA VAL A 102 10.01 -15.47 9.56
C VAL A 102 8.87 -16.47 9.89
N SER A 103 8.88 -17.65 9.26
CA SER A 103 7.91 -18.73 9.54
C SER A 103 8.12 -19.44 10.89
N ALA A 104 9.26 -19.25 11.57
CA ALA A 104 9.56 -19.95 12.83
C ALA A 104 9.13 -19.20 14.10
N ALA A 105 8.94 -17.87 14.02
CA ALA A 105 8.61 -17.06 15.20
C ALA A 105 7.11 -17.06 15.54
N ALA A 106 6.23 -17.28 14.56
CA ALA A 106 4.79 -17.35 14.81
C ALA A 106 4.36 -18.66 15.51
N SER A 107 5.10 -19.75 15.33
CA SER A 107 4.76 -21.07 15.86
C SER A 107 5.24 -21.30 17.31
N SER A 108 6.12 -20.45 17.85
CA SER A 108 6.73 -20.64 19.17
C SER A 108 6.00 -19.92 20.31
N SER A 109 5.02 -19.05 20.02
CA SER A 109 4.21 -18.37 21.05
C SER A 109 2.93 -19.11 21.45
N SER A 110 2.61 -20.25 20.83
CA SER A 110 1.37 -21.00 21.13
C SER A 110 1.56 -22.26 21.98
N SER A 111 2.71 -22.46 22.63
CA SER A 111 2.95 -23.59 23.52
C SER A 111 3.55 -23.14 24.86
N ARG A 112 2.73 -22.40 25.63
CA ARG A 112 2.81 -22.35 27.10
C ARG A 112 1.39 -22.22 27.63
N ARG A 113 0.71 -23.35 27.80
CA ARG A 113 -0.33 -23.58 28.79
C ARG A 113 -0.34 -25.06 29.11
#